data_AF-C4GKD0-F1
#
_entry.id   AF-C4GKD0-F1
#
_cell.length_a   1.000
_cell.length_b   1.000
_cell.length_c   1.000
_cell.angle_alpha   90.00
_cell.angle_beta   90.00
_cell.angle_gamma   90.00
#
_symmetry.space_group_name_H-M   'P 1'
#
loop_
_entity.id
_entity.type
_entity.pdbx_description
1 polymer ?
#
loop_
_entity_poly.entity_id
_entity_poly.type
_entity_poly.pdbx_seq_one_letter_code
_entity_poly.pdbx_strand_id
1 'polypeptide(L)'
;MKRYNHQNINVLGLEMIIWSGYGLLVALAYFLGLMSYFIIKGLLVTHDYFVQSDGWFMVMIFLVSAGINHIFTKKLVPPSNRQVFVDKQTGKRIVFEDKSSLFFIQNKYWTFIFLAVGLLGAFFEIKDYFVSI
;
A
#
# COMPACT_ATOMS: atom_id res chain seq x y z
N MET A 1 -28.87 -45.54 -18.57
CA MET A 1 -28.80 -44.05 -18.59
C MET A 1 -28.65 -43.53 -17.17
N LYS A 2 -27.51 -42.93 -16.84
CA LYS A 2 -27.37 -41.97 -15.73
C LYS A 2 -26.48 -40.85 -16.24
N ARG A 3 -27.10 -39.74 -16.68
CA ARG A 3 -26.40 -38.50 -17.02
C ARG A 3 -25.87 -37.91 -15.72
N TYR A 4 -24.56 -37.88 -15.54
CA TYR A 4 -23.94 -37.06 -14.51
C TYR A 4 -24.09 -35.60 -14.92
N ASN A 5 -24.95 -34.90 -14.18
CA ASN A 5 -25.21 -33.48 -14.36
C ASN A 5 -24.00 -32.71 -13.82
N HIS A 6 -23.20 -32.12 -14.71
CA HIS A 6 -22.23 -31.08 -14.35
C HIS A 6 -23.01 -29.80 -14.00
N GLN A 7 -23.59 -29.75 -12.81
CA GLN A 7 -24.21 -28.56 -12.26
C GLN A 7 -23.65 -28.35 -10.86
N ASN A 8 -23.09 -27.15 -10.65
CA ASN A 8 -22.71 -26.57 -9.37
C ASN A 8 -21.42 -27.09 -8.73
N ILE A 9 -20.29 -26.67 -9.31
CA ILE A 9 -19.16 -26.28 -8.46
C ILE A 9 -19.10 -24.75 -8.45
N ASN A 10 -20.23 -24.13 -8.05
CA ASN A 10 -20.17 -22.83 -7.39
C ASN A 10 -19.56 -23.09 -6.02
N VAL A 11 -18.23 -23.31 -5.96
CA VAL A 11 -17.48 -23.12 -4.73
C VAL A 11 -17.55 -21.63 -4.43
N LEU A 12 -18.64 -21.25 -3.77
CA LEU A 12 -18.76 -20.06 -2.93
C LEU A 12 -17.83 -20.21 -1.73
N GLY A 13 -16.53 -20.40 -2.01
CA GLY A 13 -15.48 -19.97 -1.13
C GLY A 13 -15.12 -18.58 -1.61
N LEU A 14 -15.90 -17.56 -1.23
CA LEU A 14 -15.30 -16.24 -1.06
C LEU A 14 -14.34 -16.40 0.12
N GLU A 15 -13.20 -17.06 -0.11
CA GLU A 15 -12.06 -16.89 0.75
C GLU A 15 -11.79 -15.39 0.70
N MET A 16 -12.10 -14.73 1.80
CA MET A 16 -11.93 -13.30 1.96
C MET A 16 -10.43 -13.05 2.03
N ILE A 17 -9.78 -13.08 0.87
CA ILE A 17 -8.34 -12.92 0.72
C ILE A 17 -8.05 -11.44 0.95
N ILE A 18 -7.51 -11.13 2.14
CA ILE A 18 -7.14 -9.77 2.57
C ILE A 18 -6.04 -9.19 1.68
N TRP A 19 -5.28 -10.03 0.98
CA TRP A 19 -4.11 -9.64 0.20
C TRP A 19 -3.99 -10.42 -1.11
N SER A 20 -3.76 -9.71 -2.22
CA SER A 20 -3.52 -10.31 -3.53
C SER A 20 -2.27 -9.75 -4.21
N GLY A 21 -1.55 -10.60 -4.94
CA GLY A 21 -0.44 -10.22 -5.81
C GLY A 21 0.61 -9.38 -5.08
N TYR A 22 0.89 -8.18 -5.59
CA TYR A 22 1.91 -7.30 -5.03
C TYR A 22 1.46 -6.53 -3.77
N GLY A 23 0.30 -6.82 -3.16
CA GLY A 23 -0.19 -6.05 -2.00
C GLY A 23 0.74 -6.02 -0.77
N LEU A 24 1.59 -7.03 -0.58
CA LEU A 24 2.57 -7.06 0.51
C LEU A 24 3.64 -5.95 0.36
N LEU A 25 3.81 -5.39 -0.85
CA LEU A 25 4.69 -4.23 -1.08
C LEU A 25 4.26 -3.02 -0.26
N VAL A 26 2.96 -2.86 0.00
CA VAL A 26 2.45 -1.77 0.84
C VAL A 26 2.93 -1.94 2.28
N ALA A 27 2.84 -3.16 2.83
CA ALA A 27 3.33 -3.46 4.17
C ALA A 27 4.86 -3.28 4.26
N LEU A 28 5.59 -3.69 3.22
CA LEU A 28 7.03 -3.44 3.12
C LEU A 28 7.37 -1.94 3.06
N ALA A 29 6.60 -1.14 2.32
CA ALA A 29 6.79 0.31 2.26
C ALA A 29 6.55 0.97 3.63
N TYR A 30 5.55 0.51 4.38
CA TYR A 30 5.33 0.94 5.75
C TYR A 30 6.50 0.58 6.66
N PHE A 31 6.94 -0.69 6.62
CA PHE A 31 8.08 -1.18 7.38
C PHE A 31 9.37 -0.39 7.10
N LEU A 32 9.66 -0.07 5.84
CA LEU A 32 10.83 0.72 5.48
C LEU A 32 10.73 2.19 5.96
N GLY A 33 9.52 2.76 6.02
CA GLY A 33 9.30 4.06 6.66
C GLY A 33 9.55 4.01 8.17
N LEU A 34 9.17 2.92 8.85
CA LEU A 34 9.52 2.71 10.26
C LEU A 34 11.04 2.56 10.46
N MET A 35 11.71 1.81 9.58
CA MET A 35 13.17 1.68 9.65
C MET A 35 13.88 3.01 9.46
N SER A 36 13.38 3.90 8.58
CA SER A 36 13.99 5.21 8.39
C SER A 36 13.95 6.06 9.66
N TYR A 37 12.89 5.94 10.47
CA TYR A 37 12.83 6.56 11.80
C TYR A 37 13.98 6.09 12.71
N PHE A 38 14.17 4.78 12.86
CA PHE A 38 15.22 4.26 13.74
C PHE A 38 16.62 4.64 13.25
N ILE A 39 16.83 4.64 11.93
CA ILE A 39 18.10 5.06 11.32
C ILE A 39 18.36 6.55 11.60
N ILE A 40 17.39 7.41 11.31
CA ILE A 40 17.51 8.86 11.51
C ILE A 40 17.73 9.18 12.99
N LYS A 41 16.95 8.56 13.88
CA LYS A 41 17.11 8.73 15.33
C LYS A 41 18.51 8.30 15.77
N GLY A 42 18.99 7.14 15.32
CA GLY A 42 20.33 6.63 15.63
C GLY A 42 21.47 7.49 15.10
N LEU A 43 21.30 8.16 13.96
CA LEU A 43 22.30 9.07 13.38
C LEU A 43 22.28 10.46 14.04
N LEU A 44 21.12 10.93 14.51
CA LEU A 44 20.91 12.29 15.03
C LEU A 44 20.90 12.39 16.57
N VAL A 45 21.23 11.30 17.30
CA VAL A 45 21.25 11.22 18.78
C VAL A 45 22.00 12.37 19.47
N THR A 46 22.88 13.08 18.77
CA THR A 46 23.67 14.20 19.33
C THR A 46 22.91 15.52 19.48
N HIS A 47 21.65 15.62 19.04
CA HIS A 47 20.89 16.88 19.08
C HIS A 47 19.61 16.73 19.91
N ASP A 48 19.55 17.38 21.08
CA ASP A 48 18.42 17.32 22.03
C ASP A 48 17.05 17.66 21.42
N TYR A 49 17.03 18.45 20.35
CA TYR A 49 15.82 18.81 19.60
C TYR A 49 15.11 17.61 18.94
N PHE A 50 15.86 16.57 18.55
CA PHE A 50 15.29 15.39 17.88
C PHE A 50 14.73 14.35 18.85
N VAL A 51 14.88 14.52 20.16
CA VAL A 51 14.41 13.54 21.14
C VAL A 51 12.99 13.85 21.62
N GLN A 52 12.51 15.10 21.51
CA GLN A 52 11.22 15.53 22.08
C GLN A 52 10.04 15.56 21.08
N SER A 53 10.28 15.44 19.77
CA SER A 53 9.25 15.67 18.75
C SER A 53 8.72 14.36 18.14
N ASP A 54 8.23 13.45 18.97
CA ASP A 54 7.72 12.12 18.55
C ASP A 54 6.61 12.20 17.48
N GLY A 55 5.84 13.28 17.48
CA GLY A 55 4.76 13.52 16.51
C GLY A 55 5.22 13.85 15.10
N TRP A 56 6.23 14.70 14.93
CA TRP A 56 6.79 14.99 13.60
C TRP A 56 7.50 13.76 13.00
N PHE A 57 7.97 12.83 13.83
CA PHE A 57 8.48 11.55 13.33
C PHE A 57 7.40 10.65 12.75
N MET A 58 6.19 10.62 13.35
CA MET A 58 5.05 9.92 12.76
C MET A 58 4.75 10.47 11.36
N VAL A 59 4.73 11.79 11.19
CA VAL A 59 4.55 12.44 9.88
C VAL A 59 5.62 11.96 8.90
N MET A 60 6.89 11.97 9.31
CA MET A 60 8.01 11.53 8.48
C MET A 60 7.88 10.05 8.06
N ILE A 61 7.51 9.15 8.96
CA ILE A 61 7.31 7.73 8.66
C ILE A 61 6.30 7.58 7.51
N PHE A 62 5.13 8.22 7.63
CA PHE A 62 4.08 8.14 6.62
C PHE A 62 4.49 8.78 5.28
N LEU A 63 5.23 9.89 5.29
CA LEU A 63 5.74 10.50 4.07
C LEU A 63 6.76 9.60 3.35
N VAL A 64 7.70 9.01 4.09
CA VAL A 64 8.69 8.07 3.53
C VAL A 64 7.98 6.83 2.99
N SER A 65 7.05 6.25 3.74
CA SER A 65 6.25 5.10 3.29
C SER A 65 5.43 5.42 2.03
N ALA A 66 4.86 6.62 1.92
CA ALA A 66 4.17 7.06 0.71
C ALA A 66 5.09 7.11 -0.52
N GLY A 67 6.30 7.66 -0.34
CA GLY A 67 7.32 7.73 -1.40
C GLY A 67 7.78 6.34 -1.84
N ILE A 68 8.07 5.45 -0.90
CA ILE A 68 8.47 4.06 -1.18
C ILE A 68 7.33 3.31 -1.87
N ASN A 69 6.10 3.40 -1.38
CA ASN A 69 4.94 2.73 -1.99
C ASN A 69 4.67 3.24 -3.41
N HIS A 70 4.89 4.54 -3.66
CA HIS A 70 4.79 5.10 -5.00
C HIS A 70 5.82 4.50 -5.95
N ILE A 71 7.08 4.37 -5.50
CA ILE A 71 8.16 3.75 -6.28
C ILE A 71 7.84 2.27 -6.55
N PHE A 72 7.39 1.52 -5.53
CA PHE A 72 6.99 0.12 -5.67
C PHE A 72 5.85 -0.06 -6.67
N THR A 73 4.80 0.75 -6.54
CA THR A 73 3.66 0.71 -7.46
C THR A 73 4.06 1.08 -8.88
N LYS A 74 4.97 2.04 -9.06
CA LYS A 74 5.40 2.48 -10.39
C LYS A 74 6.38 1.50 -11.07
N LYS A 75 7.25 0.83 -10.30
CA LYS A 75 8.33 -0.01 -10.83
C LYS A 75 8.04 -1.51 -10.80
N LEU A 76 7.33 -2.00 -9.79
CA LEU A 76 7.17 -3.43 -9.53
C LEU A 76 5.76 -3.92 -9.85
N VAL A 77 4.75 -3.04 -9.76
CA VAL A 77 3.38 -3.37 -10.13
C VAL A 77 3.18 -3.10 -11.63
N PRO A 78 2.86 -4.13 -12.44
CA PRO A 78 2.61 -3.94 -13.86
C PRO A 78 1.43 -2.99 -14.06
N PRO A 79 1.52 -2.00 -14.98
CA PRO A 79 0.37 -1.17 -15.28
C PRO A 79 -0.77 -2.03 -15.83
N SER A 80 -1.94 -1.98 -15.16
CA SER A 80 -3.17 -2.71 -15.48
C SER A 80 -3.68 -2.57 -16.93
N ASN A 81 -3.06 -1.72 -17.75
CA ASN A 81 -3.52 -1.35 -19.09
C ASN A 81 -2.77 -2.02 -20.25
N ARG A 82 -1.94 -3.06 -20.04
CA ARG A 82 -0.96 -3.44 -21.09
C ARG A 82 -0.86 -4.89 -21.54
N GLN A 83 -1.75 -5.79 -21.14
CA GLN A 83 -1.73 -7.13 -21.71
C GLN A 83 -3.12 -7.54 -22.17
N VAL A 84 -3.49 -7.03 -23.36
CA VAL A 84 -4.52 -7.65 -24.19
C VAL A 84 -3.87 -8.89 -24.78
N PHE A 85 -3.99 -10.03 -24.10
CA PHE A 85 -3.67 -11.30 -24.73
C PHE A 85 -4.82 -11.65 -25.65
N VAL A 86 -4.52 -11.70 -26.96
CA VAL A 86 -5.41 -12.28 -27.95
C VAL A 86 -5.13 -13.77 -27.95
N ASP A 87 -6.09 -14.55 -27.47
CA ASP A 87 -6.02 -16.00 -27.59
C ASP A 87 -6.01 -16.39 -29.09
N LYS A 88 -4.93 -17.04 -29.54
CA LYS A 88 -4.72 -17.42 -30.94
C LYS A 88 -5.74 -18.45 -31.44
N GLN A 89 -6.43 -19.17 -30.55
CA GLN A 89 -7.41 -20.18 -30.93
C GLN A 89 -8.85 -19.67 -30.98
N THR A 90 -9.19 -18.68 -30.15
CA THR A 90 -10.58 -18.20 -30.01
C THR A 90 -10.78 -16.73 -30.40
N GLY A 91 -9.71 -15.97 -30.61
CA GLY A 91 -9.76 -14.54 -30.94
C GLY A 91 -10.26 -13.65 -29.80
N LYS A 92 -10.53 -14.21 -28.62
CA LYS A 92 -11.01 -13.45 -27.46
C LYS A 92 -9.87 -12.62 -26.87
N ARG A 93 -10.15 -11.33 -26.67
CA ARG A 93 -9.30 -10.38 -25.94
C ARG A 93 -9.50 -10.61 -24.45
N ILE A 94 -8.49 -11.12 -23.77
CA ILE A 94 -8.49 -11.20 -22.30
C ILE A 94 -7.75 -9.96 -21.80
N VAL A 95 -8.46 -9.07 -21.12
CA VAL A 95 -7.86 -7.91 -20.45
C VAL A 95 -7.33 -8.40 -19.10
N PHE A 96 -6.02 -8.44 -18.93
CA PHE A 96 -5.42 -8.72 -17.64
C PHE A 96 -5.40 -7.43 -16.81
N GLU A 97 -6.37 -7.29 -15.91
CA GLU A 97 -6.38 -6.21 -14.93
C GLU A 97 -5.49 -6.60 -13.75
N ASP A 98 -4.57 -5.72 -13.35
CA ASP A 98 -3.81 -5.94 -12.12
C ASP A 98 -4.74 -5.80 -10.92
N LYS A 99 -4.92 -6.91 -10.20
CA LYS A 99 -5.75 -6.99 -9.00
C LYS A 99 -4.91 -6.95 -7.73
N SER A 100 -3.66 -6.48 -7.79
CA SER A 100 -2.78 -6.40 -6.61
C SER A 100 -3.38 -5.45 -5.57
N SER A 101 -3.67 -5.99 -4.39
CA SER A 101 -4.37 -5.25 -3.33
C SER A 101 -3.92 -5.70 -1.94
N LEU A 102 -4.00 -4.77 -0.99
CA LEU A 102 -3.86 -5.03 0.44
C LEU A 102 -5.10 -4.48 1.16
N PHE A 103 -5.71 -5.28 2.03
CA PHE A 103 -6.99 -5.01 2.67
C PHE A 103 -8.08 -4.59 1.66
N PHE A 104 -8.16 -5.28 0.52
CA PHE A 104 -9.11 -4.98 -0.57
C PHE A 104 -8.91 -3.62 -1.26
N ILE A 105 -7.84 -2.88 -0.90
CA ILE A 105 -7.48 -1.59 -1.49
C ILE A 105 -6.32 -1.79 -2.46
N GLN A 106 -6.47 -1.34 -3.70
CA GLN A 106 -5.41 -1.41 -4.70
C GLN A 106 -4.17 -0.63 -4.25
N ASN A 107 -2.99 -1.18 -4.52
CA ASN A 107 -1.69 -0.62 -4.08
C ASN A 107 -1.50 0.87 -4.41
N LYS A 108 -2.03 1.33 -5.55
CA LYS A 108 -1.98 2.73 -5.98
C LYS A 108 -2.67 3.70 -5.02
N TYR A 109 -3.70 3.25 -4.29
CA TYR A 109 -4.43 4.08 -3.34
C TYR A 109 -3.71 4.20 -2.00
N TRP A 110 -2.91 3.20 -1.62
CA TRP A 110 -2.15 3.22 -0.37
C TRP A 110 -1.16 4.37 -0.27
N THR A 111 -0.61 4.86 -1.39
CA THR A 111 0.21 6.07 -1.40
C THR A 111 -0.58 7.28 -0.89
N PHE A 112 -1.83 7.45 -1.36
CA PHE A 112 -2.68 8.56 -0.92
C PHE A 112 -3.14 8.38 0.52
N ILE A 113 -3.39 7.14 0.97
CA ILE A 113 -3.72 6.84 2.36
C ILE A 113 -2.58 7.25 3.28
N PHE A 114 -1.33 6.86 2.97
CA PHE A 114 -0.17 7.27 3.75
C PHE A 114 0.00 8.80 3.78
N LEU A 115 -0.17 9.49 2.65
CA LEU A 115 -0.14 10.96 2.63
C LEU A 115 -1.24 11.57 3.50
N ALA A 116 -2.47 11.06 3.42
CA ALA A 116 -3.59 11.57 4.20
C ALA A 116 -3.34 11.41 5.71
N VAL A 117 -2.84 10.25 6.14
CA VAL A 117 -2.52 10.01 7.55
C VAL A 117 -1.35 10.89 8.01
N GLY A 118 -0.32 11.05 7.19
CA GLY A 118 0.80 11.95 7.50
C GLY A 118 0.37 13.41 7.63
N LEU A 119 -0.47 13.90 6.71
CA LEU A 119 -1.01 15.27 6.75
C LEU A 119 -1.93 15.48 7.95
N LEU A 120 -2.75 14.49 8.30
CA LEU A 120 -3.59 14.53 9.49
C LEU A 120 -2.74 14.60 10.77
N GLY A 121 -1.67 13.80 10.85
CA GLY A 121 -0.70 13.90 11.95
C GLY A 121 -0.07 15.29 12.03
N ALA A 122 0.39 15.84 10.90
CA ALA A 122 0.98 17.18 10.86
C ALA A 122 -0.01 18.27 11.31
N PHE A 123 -1.29 18.14 10.94
CA PHE A 123 -2.33 19.06 11.39
C PHE A 123 -2.49 19.05 12.90
N PHE A 124 -2.50 17.87 13.54
CA PHE A 124 -2.57 17.76 15.00
C PHE A 124 -1.34 18.38 15.67
N GLU A 125 -0.13 18.09 15.18
CA GLU A 125 1.10 18.68 15.72
C GLU A 125 1.11 20.21 15.65
N ILE A 126 0.70 20.77 14.51
CA ILE A 126 0.62 22.22 14.32
C ILE A 126 -0.42 22.81 15.28
N LYS A 127 -1.60 22.17 15.39
CA LYS A 127 -2.64 22.63 16.30
C LYS A 127 -2.15 22.64 17.75
N ASP A 128 -1.49 21.58 18.20
CA ASP A 128 -1.00 21.46 19.57
C ASP A 128 0.10 22.49 19.87
N TYR A 129 0.94 22.80 18.87
CA TYR A 129 1.91 23.90 18.96
C TYR A 129 1.21 25.26 19.16
N PHE A 130 0.15 25.57 18.41
CA PHE A 130 -0.59 26.83 18.58
C PHE A 130 -1.39 26.92 19.89
N VAL A 131 -1.86 25.79 20.43
CA VAL A 131 -2.59 25.76 21.71
C VAL A 131 -1.65 25.94 22.92
N SER A 132 -0.36 25.62 22.75
CA SER A 132 0.64 25.70 23.83
C SER A 132 1.36 27.06 23.94
N ILE A 133 1.13 27.99 23.01
CA ILE A 133 1.59 29.39 23.04
C ILE A 133 0.53 30.27 23.73
#